data_AF-A0A336JQH5-F1
#
_entry.id   AF-A0A336JQH5-F1
#
_cell.length_a   1.000
_cell.length_b   1.000
_cell.length_c   1.000
_cell.angle_alpha   90.00
_cell.angle_beta   90.00
_cell.angle_gamma   90.00
#
_symmetry.space_group_name_H-M   'P 1'
#
loop_
_entity.id
_entity.type
_entity.pdbx_description
1 polymer ?
#
loop_
_entity_poly.entity_id
_entity_poly.type
_entity_poly.pdbx_seq_one_letter_code
_entity_poly.pdbx_strand_id
1 'polypeptide(L)'
;MRFMTHLARAAIVAAWAATTPCPASAHELRPGLTQTAVTYRGEHRWAWRSEDGETGTLRLGFTALPSGDYLVAGSLLLDDAELGASGSARWRGDRLIVDLMVSGGVRAQAPDEAKQRLFAKGEVPKQIDSAGFASFRAELSTALDGVSQQYQTNVLTGGKVQGPIYRNGVLKLLSQ
;
A
#
# COMPACT_ATOMS: atom_id res chain seq x y z
N MET A 1 -33.52 11.62 -64.14
CA MET A 1 -33.17 12.92 -63.53
C MET A 1 -33.32 12.79 -62.02
N ARG A 2 -32.21 12.78 -61.26
CA ARG A 2 -31.88 13.69 -60.12
C ARG A 2 -33.13 14.21 -59.37
N PHE A 3 -33.28 14.04 -58.06
CA PHE A 3 -32.47 14.71 -57.04
C PHE A 3 -32.43 13.98 -55.69
N MET A 4 -31.29 14.11 -55.02
CA MET A 4 -31.01 13.81 -53.62
C MET A 4 -31.89 14.64 -52.68
N THR A 5 -32.35 14.04 -51.58
CA THR A 5 -32.66 14.78 -50.35
C THR A 5 -32.05 14.07 -49.15
N HIS A 6 -31.32 14.87 -48.38
CA HIS A 6 -30.39 14.49 -47.34
C HIS A 6 -31.04 14.23 -45.99
N LEU A 7 -30.43 13.29 -45.26
CA LEU A 7 -30.08 13.28 -43.82
C LEU A 7 -30.92 14.10 -42.83
N ALA A 8 -31.39 13.41 -41.79
CA ALA A 8 -31.18 13.85 -40.40
C ALA A 8 -31.26 12.64 -39.44
N ARG A 9 -30.21 11.80 -39.42
CA ARG A 9 -29.96 10.93 -38.25
C ARG A 9 -29.14 11.74 -37.26
N ALA A 10 -29.79 12.21 -36.19
CA ALA A 10 -29.13 12.80 -35.04
C ALA A 10 -28.23 11.75 -34.39
N ALA A 11 -26.93 11.83 -34.65
CA ALA A 11 -25.93 11.11 -33.87
C ALA A 11 -25.74 11.88 -32.57
N ILE A 12 -26.33 11.38 -31.49
CA ILE A 12 -25.94 11.75 -30.12
C ILE A 12 -24.54 11.16 -29.94
N VAL A 13 -23.51 11.96 -30.19
CA VAL A 13 -22.16 11.66 -29.72
C VAL A 13 -22.19 11.90 -28.22
N ALA A 14 -22.45 10.83 -27.47
CA ALA A 14 -22.19 10.81 -26.04
C ALA A 14 -20.68 11.00 -25.87
N ALA A 15 -20.28 12.24 -25.61
CA ALA A 15 -18.96 12.57 -25.11
C ALA A 15 -18.84 11.97 -23.70
N TRP A 16 -18.49 10.69 -23.64
CA TRP A 16 -17.85 10.14 -22.47
C TRP A 16 -16.50 10.84 -22.39
N ALA A 17 -16.44 11.90 -21.60
CA ALA A 17 -15.20 12.38 -21.05
C ALA A 17 -14.60 11.20 -20.29
N ALA A 18 -13.70 10.47 -20.95
CA ALA A 18 -12.77 9.61 -20.27
C ALA A 18 -11.96 10.55 -19.37
N THR A 19 -12.38 10.67 -18.11
CA THR A 19 -11.51 11.15 -17.05
C THR A 19 -10.38 10.14 -16.97
N THR A 20 -9.32 10.37 -17.73
CA THR A 20 -8.04 9.71 -17.48
C THR A 20 -7.74 9.95 -16.01
N PRO A 21 -7.58 8.91 -15.18
CA PRO A 21 -7.16 9.11 -13.80
C PRO A 21 -5.86 9.91 -13.83
N CYS A 22 -5.92 11.11 -13.27
CA CYS A 22 -4.75 11.97 -13.14
C CYS A 22 -3.74 11.18 -12.31
N PRO A 23 -2.47 11.03 -12.74
CA PRO A 23 -1.47 10.40 -11.90
C PRO A 23 -1.38 11.20 -10.61
N ALA A 24 -1.75 10.55 -9.51
CA ALA A 24 -1.66 11.12 -8.18
C ALA A 24 -0.25 11.66 -7.96
N SER A 25 -0.13 12.98 -7.78
CA SER A 25 1.16 13.64 -7.66
C SER A 25 1.48 13.95 -6.21
N ALA A 26 2.76 13.92 -5.81
CA ALA A 26 3.13 14.31 -4.45
C ALA A 26 2.76 15.75 -4.10
N HIS A 27 2.48 16.59 -5.11
CA HIS A 27 1.96 17.93 -4.90
C HIS A 27 0.62 17.92 -4.16
N GLU A 28 -0.23 16.92 -4.44
CA GLU A 28 -1.52 16.73 -3.74
C GLU A 28 -1.32 16.39 -2.26
N LEU A 29 -0.24 15.68 -1.95
CA LEU A 29 0.19 15.33 -0.60
C LEU A 29 1.12 16.35 0.04
N ARG A 30 1.36 17.54 -0.54
CA ARG A 30 2.08 18.60 0.18
C ARG A 30 1.10 19.44 0.97
N PRO A 31 1.29 19.61 2.30
CA PRO A 31 0.45 20.52 3.06
C PRO A 31 0.62 21.92 2.48
N GLY A 32 -0.49 22.63 2.28
CA GLY A 32 -0.43 24.06 2.01
C GLY A 32 0.11 24.78 3.25
N LEU A 33 0.77 25.92 3.06
CA LEU A 33 1.28 26.76 4.16
C LEU A 33 0.16 27.22 5.13
N THR A 34 -1.11 27.07 4.74
CA THR A 34 -2.30 27.51 5.47
C THR A 34 -3.25 26.37 5.83
N GLN A 35 -2.72 25.16 6.09
CA GLN A 35 -3.52 24.04 6.61
C GLN A 35 -3.95 24.33 8.06
N THR A 36 -5.18 24.83 8.26
CA THR A 36 -5.72 25.15 9.59
C THR A 36 -6.72 24.12 10.12
N ALA A 37 -7.15 23.19 9.26
CA ALA A 37 -8.12 22.15 9.59
C ALA A 37 -7.57 20.75 9.29
N VAL A 38 -8.15 19.74 9.93
CA VAL A 38 -7.94 18.33 9.57
C VAL A 38 -8.60 18.08 8.20
N THR A 39 -7.86 17.53 7.23
CA THR A 39 -8.37 17.33 5.87
C THR A 39 -7.91 16.00 5.30
N TYR A 40 -8.84 15.19 4.81
CA TYR A 40 -8.50 14.00 4.05
C TYR A 40 -7.95 14.38 2.67
N ARG A 41 -6.80 13.81 2.31
CA ARG A 41 -6.02 14.13 1.09
C ARG A 41 -6.01 13.01 0.06
N GLY A 42 -6.76 11.93 0.30
CA GLY A 42 -6.93 10.84 -0.64
C GLY A 42 -6.22 9.56 -0.23
N GLU A 43 -6.34 8.57 -1.11
CA GLU A 43 -5.74 7.24 -1.00
C GLU A 43 -4.74 7.05 -2.15
N HIS A 44 -3.59 6.46 -1.84
CA HIS A 44 -2.59 6.07 -2.81
C HIS A 44 -2.23 4.59 -2.65
N ARG A 45 -1.78 3.99 -3.75
CA ARG A 45 -1.43 2.57 -3.82
C ARG A 45 -0.03 2.42 -4.39
N TRP A 46 0.73 1.49 -3.84
CA TRP A 46 2.08 1.16 -4.30
C TRP A 46 2.20 -0.34 -4.51
N ALA A 47 2.81 -0.74 -5.61
CA ALA A 47 3.44 -2.05 -5.70
C ALA A 47 4.65 -2.05 -4.78
N TRP A 48 4.68 -2.99 -3.85
CA TRP A 48 5.77 -3.22 -2.92
C TRP A 48 6.48 -4.53 -3.28
N ARG A 49 7.80 -4.49 -3.22
CA ARG A 49 8.65 -5.68 -3.32
C ARG A 49 9.79 -5.58 -2.32
N SER A 50 9.96 -6.58 -1.48
CA SER A 50 11.11 -6.71 -0.59
C SER A 50 12.34 -7.24 -1.34
N GLU A 51 13.51 -7.12 -0.72
CA GLU A 51 14.78 -7.63 -1.26
C GLU A 51 14.84 -9.17 -1.32
N ASP A 52 14.08 -9.87 -0.46
CA ASP A 52 13.97 -11.33 -0.47
C ASP A 52 12.87 -11.87 -1.39
N GLY A 53 12.21 -10.99 -2.15
CA GLY A 53 11.31 -11.35 -3.23
C GLY A 53 9.83 -11.43 -2.85
N GLU A 54 9.46 -11.16 -1.60
CA GLU A 54 8.06 -10.98 -1.19
C GLU A 54 7.47 -9.76 -1.91
N THR A 55 6.23 -9.89 -2.36
CA THR A 55 5.53 -8.84 -3.09
C THR A 55 4.18 -8.56 -2.47
N GLY A 56 3.72 -7.32 -2.61
CA GLY A 56 2.41 -6.92 -2.14
C GLY A 56 1.97 -5.58 -2.69
N THR A 57 0.78 -5.15 -2.26
CA THR A 57 0.25 -3.82 -2.55
C THR A 57 0.06 -3.07 -1.24
N LEU A 58 0.79 -1.97 -1.07
CA LEU A 58 0.59 -1.04 0.03
C LEU A 58 -0.48 -0.01 -0.37
N ARG A 59 -1.54 0.13 0.42
CA ARG A 59 -2.63 1.08 0.20
C ARG A 59 -2.77 1.96 1.42
N LEU A 60 -2.64 3.28 1.26
CA LEU A 60 -2.67 4.22 2.38
C LEU A 60 -3.54 5.44 2.06
N GLY A 61 -4.44 5.76 3.00
CA GLY A 61 -5.14 7.03 3.08
C GLY A 61 -4.37 8.05 3.91
N PHE A 62 -4.39 9.31 3.48
CA PHE A 62 -3.67 10.41 4.11
C PHE A 62 -4.63 11.46 4.65
N THR A 63 -4.51 11.79 5.94
CA THR A 63 -5.25 12.88 6.56
C THR A 63 -4.26 13.93 7.05
N ALA A 64 -4.23 15.09 6.40
CA ALA A 64 -3.39 16.21 6.79
C ALA A 64 -3.89 16.83 8.11
N LEU A 65 -2.94 17.12 9.00
CA LEU A 65 -3.16 17.79 10.27
C LEU A 65 -2.73 19.26 10.22
N PRO A 66 -3.26 20.13 11.11
CA PRO A 66 -2.79 21.50 11.23
C PRO A 66 -1.30 21.65 11.58
N SER A 67 -0.66 20.60 12.12
CA SER A 67 0.79 20.58 12.38
C SER A 67 1.63 20.50 11.10
N GLY A 68 1.02 20.21 9.94
CA GLY A 68 1.72 19.94 8.69
C GLY A 68 2.11 18.46 8.49
N ASP A 69 1.89 17.61 9.49
CA ASP A 69 2.07 16.16 9.38
C ASP A 69 0.78 15.48 8.91
N TYR A 70 0.87 14.17 8.63
CA TYR A 70 -0.24 13.32 8.20
C TYR A 70 -0.50 12.21 9.21
N LEU A 71 -1.77 11.92 9.47
CA LEU A 71 -2.21 10.61 9.93
C LEU A 71 -2.39 9.70 8.72
N VAL A 72 -1.93 8.45 8.87
CA VAL A 72 -1.93 7.47 7.79
C VAL A 72 -2.61 6.19 8.27
N ALA A 73 -3.52 5.66 7.45
CA ALA A 73 -4.19 4.39 7.71
C ALA A 73 -4.50 3.67 6.40
N GLY A 74 -4.49 2.34 6.42
CA GLY A 74 -4.79 1.51 5.26
C GLY A 74 -4.38 0.06 5.45
N SER A 75 -3.87 -0.57 4.40
CA SER A 75 -3.47 -1.97 4.44
C SER A 75 -2.25 -2.30 3.58
N LEU A 76 -1.54 -3.36 3.97
CA LEU A 76 -0.56 -4.05 3.13
C LEU A 76 -1.20 -5.38 2.71
N LEU A 77 -1.50 -5.50 1.42
CA LEU A 77 -2.05 -6.71 0.84
C LEU A 77 -0.90 -7.58 0.31
N LEU A 78 -0.79 -8.78 0.86
CA LEU A 78 0.12 -9.85 0.44
C LEU A 78 -0.70 -10.94 -0.27
N ASP A 79 -0.02 -11.94 -0.84
CA ASP A 79 -0.69 -13.05 -1.53
C ASP A 79 -1.60 -13.88 -0.61
N ASP A 80 -1.23 -14.00 0.68
CA ASP A 80 -1.91 -14.86 1.65
C ASP A 80 -2.64 -14.08 2.78
N ALA A 81 -2.47 -12.74 2.83
CA ALA A 81 -2.96 -11.91 3.94
C ALA A 81 -3.26 -10.47 3.53
N GLU A 82 -4.28 -9.87 4.15
CA GLU A 82 -4.41 -8.41 4.23
C GLU A 82 -4.06 -7.95 5.65
N LEU A 83 -3.01 -7.14 5.76
CA LEU A 83 -2.50 -6.64 7.04
C LEU A 83 -2.94 -5.18 7.23
N GLY A 84 -3.40 -4.83 8.42
CA GLY A 84 -3.72 -3.44 8.75
C GLY A 84 -2.43 -2.61 8.86
N ALA A 85 -2.44 -1.41 8.30
CA ALA A 85 -1.31 -0.48 8.36
C ALA A 85 -1.77 0.88 8.90
N SER A 86 -1.08 1.40 9.92
CA SER A 86 -1.36 2.75 10.43
C SER A 86 -0.12 3.43 10.97
N GLY A 87 -0.12 4.75 10.97
CA GLY A 87 1.02 5.53 11.45
C GLY A 87 0.94 6.99 11.06
N SER A 88 2.09 7.56 10.73
CA SER A 88 2.22 8.98 10.40
C SER A 88 3.09 9.20 9.17
N ALA A 89 2.89 10.32 8.50
CA ALA A 89 3.81 10.76 7.46
C ALA A 89 4.14 12.23 7.60
N ARG A 90 5.33 12.61 7.12
CA ARG A 90 5.84 13.98 7.18
C ARG A 90 6.83 14.25 6.07
N TRP A 91 6.77 15.46 5.53
CA TRP A 91 7.79 15.92 4.60
C TRP A 91 9.09 16.25 5.33
N ARG A 92 10.21 15.84 4.72
CA ARG A 92 11.58 16.19 5.11
C ARG A 92 12.33 16.55 3.83
N GLY A 93 12.44 17.84 3.56
CA GLY A 93 13.00 18.35 2.30
C GLY A 93 12.14 17.95 1.10
N ASP A 94 12.73 17.18 0.19
CA ASP A 94 12.12 16.65 -1.03
C ASP A 94 11.54 15.24 -0.85
N ARG A 95 11.58 14.68 0.37
CA ARG A 95 11.09 13.33 0.68
C ARG A 95 9.87 13.34 1.59
N LEU A 96 8.92 12.47 1.28
CA LEU A 96 7.83 12.11 2.19
C LEU A 96 8.26 10.87 2.97
N ILE A 97 8.44 11.04 4.27
CA ILE A 97 8.74 9.93 5.18
C ILE A 97 7.42 9.41 5.73
N VAL A 98 7.16 8.12 5.59
CA VAL A 98 5.98 7.42 6.13
C VAL A 98 6.48 6.39 7.13
N ASP A 99 6.13 6.55 8.40
CA ASP A 99 6.45 5.59 9.47
C ASP A 99 5.15 4.87 9.86
N LEU A 100 5.11 3.54 9.70
CA LEU A 100 3.93 2.69 9.90
C LEU A 100 4.20 1.57 10.91
N MET A 101 3.14 1.20 11.63
CA MET A 101 2.98 -0.12 12.21
C MET A 101 2.04 -0.93 11.32
N VAL A 102 2.49 -2.10 10.90
CA VAL A 102 1.71 -3.08 10.14
C VAL A 102 1.42 -4.24 11.07
N SER A 103 0.17 -4.69 11.15
CA SER A 103 -0.21 -5.82 11.99
C SER A 103 -1.29 -6.67 11.34
N GLY A 104 -1.29 -7.95 11.69
CA GLY A 104 -2.23 -8.91 11.15
C GLY A 104 -1.67 -10.31 11.23
N GLY A 105 -2.21 -11.20 10.40
CA GLY A 105 -1.79 -12.58 10.35
C GLY A 105 -2.73 -13.40 9.48
N VAL A 106 -2.42 -14.68 9.39
CA VAL A 106 -3.22 -15.60 8.58
C VAL A 106 -3.96 -16.59 9.45
N ARG A 107 -5.06 -17.13 8.93
CA ARG A 107 -5.81 -18.19 9.57
C ARG A 107 -5.89 -19.39 8.63
N ALA A 108 -5.61 -20.57 9.17
CA ALA A 108 -5.73 -21.84 8.48
C ALA A 108 -4.98 -21.91 7.12
N GLN A 109 -3.81 -21.28 7.02
CA GLN A 109 -3.01 -21.28 5.79
C GLN A 109 -1.99 -22.42 5.76
N ALA A 110 -1.69 -22.93 4.57
CA ALA A 110 -0.59 -23.88 4.42
C ALA A 110 0.75 -23.16 4.70
N PRO A 111 1.66 -23.74 5.52
CA PRO A 111 2.93 -23.11 5.80
C PRO A 111 3.81 -23.08 4.56
N ASP A 112 4.34 -21.91 4.20
CA ASP A 112 5.40 -21.77 3.19
C ASP A 112 6.71 -22.42 3.64
N GLU A 113 7.68 -22.56 2.74
CA GLU A 113 8.96 -23.21 3.05
C GLU A 113 9.69 -22.60 4.25
N ALA A 114 9.62 -21.28 4.44
CA ALA A 114 10.29 -20.62 5.56
C ALA A 114 9.59 -20.96 6.88
N LYS A 115 8.25 -20.99 6.90
CA LYS A 115 7.45 -21.36 8.08
C LYS A 115 7.55 -22.87 8.38
N GLN A 116 7.67 -23.72 7.38
CA GLN A 116 7.87 -25.18 7.56
C GLN A 116 9.16 -25.47 8.34
N ARG A 117 10.24 -24.71 8.09
CA ARG A 117 11.54 -24.88 8.77
C ARG A 117 11.51 -24.57 10.27
N LEU A 118 10.43 -23.98 10.78
CA LEU A 118 10.24 -23.70 12.22
C LEU A 118 9.78 -24.93 13.01
N PHE A 119 9.35 -25.99 12.33
CA PHE A 119 8.85 -27.22 12.93
C PHE A 119 9.89 -28.33 12.78
N ALA A 120 9.89 -29.30 13.71
CA ALA A 120 10.72 -30.48 13.54
C ALA A 120 10.21 -31.32 12.36
N LYS A 121 11.08 -32.17 11.81
CA LYS A 121 10.72 -33.05 10.69
C LYS A 121 9.56 -33.96 11.08
N GLY A 122 8.47 -33.91 10.31
CA GLY A 122 7.24 -34.67 10.58
C GLY A 122 6.25 -33.97 11.51
N GLU A 123 6.61 -32.82 12.09
CA GLU A 123 5.73 -32.03 12.96
C GLU A 123 5.12 -30.80 12.28
N VAL A 124 5.39 -30.62 10.98
CA VAL A 124 4.81 -29.53 10.19
C VAL A 124 3.30 -29.74 10.10
N PRO A 125 2.48 -28.84 10.65
CA PRO A 125 1.04 -28.96 10.54
C PRO A 125 0.59 -28.67 9.11
N LYS A 126 -0.54 -29.25 8.70
CA LYS A 126 -1.13 -28.99 7.37
C LYS A 126 -1.55 -27.52 7.19
N GLN A 127 -1.92 -26.88 8.30
CA GLN A 127 -2.37 -25.49 8.36
C GLN A 127 -1.79 -24.83 9.60
N ILE A 128 -1.52 -23.53 9.49
CA ILE A 128 -1.05 -22.67 10.55
C ILE A 128 -1.95 -21.44 10.65
N ASP A 129 -2.08 -20.95 11.89
CA ASP A 129 -2.50 -19.60 12.19
C ASP A 129 -1.26 -18.79 12.53
N SER A 130 -1.28 -17.49 12.21
CA SER A 130 -0.25 -16.56 12.65
C SER A 130 -0.86 -15.25 13.12
N ALA A 131 -0.11 -14.56 13.96
CA ALA A 131 -0.31 -13.16 14.27
C ALA A 131 1.06 -12.50 14.39
N GLY A 132 1.20 -11.29 13.90
CA GLY A 132 2.48 -10.60 13.88
C GLY A 132 2.33 -9.10 13.71
N PHE A 133 3.47 -8.45 13.78
CA PHE A 133 3.59 -7.03 13.52
C PHE A 133 4.89 -6.74 12.78
N ALA A 134 4.91 -5.62 12.08
CA ALA A 134 6.10 -5.05 11.50
C ALA A 134 6.13 -3.54 11.67
N SER A 135 7.28 -3.00 12.03
CA SER A 135 7.58 -1.59 11.79
C SER A 135 7.97 -1.43 10.32
N PHE A 136 7.37 -0.48 9.64
CA PHE A 136 7.58 -0.24 8.20
C PHE A 136 7.81 1.24 7.97
N ARG A 137 8.96 1.60 7.41
CA ARG A 137 9.30 2.97 7.04
C ARG A 137 9.42 3.08 5.53
N ALA A 138 8.73 4.02 4.91
CA ALA A 138 8.90 4.37 3.51
C ALA A 138 9.53 5.76 3.36
N GLU A 139 10.45 5.88 2.41
CA GLU A 139 11.03 7.16 2.00
C GLU A 139 10.69 7.39 0.53
N LEU A 140 9.70 8.25 0.30
CA LEU A 140 9.12 8.49 -1.02
C LEU A 140 9.66 9.80 -1.61
N SER A 141 9.92 9.78 -2.91
CA SER A 141 10.27 10.96 -3.71
C SER A 141 9.05 11.85 -3.97
N THR A 142 9.25 12.97 -4.67
CA THR A 142 8.16 13.80 -5.19
C THR A 142 7.34 13.13 -6.30
N ALA A 143 7.80 12.01 -6.85
CA ALA A 143 7.00 11.16 -7.73
C ALA A 143 6.26 10.06 -6.94
N LEU A 144 6.37 10.06 -5.61
CA LEU A 144 5.85 9.05 -4.68
C LEU A 144 6.39 7.62 -4.85
N ASP A 145 7.30 7.40 -5.79
CA ASP A 145 8.18 6.22 -5.79
C ASP A 145 9.21 6.31 -4.67
N GLY A 146 9.63 5.16 -4.13
CA GLY A 146 10.59 5.16 -3.04
C GLY A 146 11.15 3.81 -2.64
N VAL A 147 11.75 3.80 -1.45
CA VAL A 147 12.29 2.62 -0.79
C VAL A 147 11.59 2.41 0.54
N SER A 148 11.61 1.18 1.03
CA SER A 148 11.08 0.82 2.34
C SER A 148 12.08 0.07 3.19
N GLN A 149 11.95 0.19 4.49
CA GLN A 149 12.63 -0.62 5.50
C GLN A 149 11.58 -1.24 6.40
N GLN A 150 11.72 -2.54 6.67
CA GLN A 150 10.79 -3.28 7.50
C GLN A 150 11.53 -4.06 8.59
N TYR A 151 10.96 -4.09 9.78
CA TYR A 151 11.35 -4.96 10.88
C TYR A 151 10.11 -5.74 11.34
N GLN A 152 10.12 -7.07 11.23
CA GLN A 152 8.95 -7.92 11.43
C GLN A 152 9.20 -9.06 12.42
N THR A 153 8.16 -9.38 13.19
CA THR A 153 8.07 -10.59 14.02
C THR A 153 6.67 -11.20 13.91
N ASN A 154 6.59 -12.51 13.67
CA ASN A 154 5.33 -13.27 13.68
C ASN A 154 5.38 -14.40 14.72
N VAL A 155 4.26 -14.66 15.36
CA VAL A 155 4.00 -15.84 16.20
C VAL A 155 3.03 -16.74 15.46
N LEU A 156 3.32 -18.04 15.45
CA LEU A 156 2.56 -19.05 14.73
C LEU A 156 1.99 -20.10 15.70
N THR A 157 1.04 -20.90 15.22
CA THR A 157 0.54 -22.09 15.91
C THR A 157 1.65 -22.90 16.57
N GLY A 158 1.43 -23.33 17.82
CA GLY A 158 2.43 -24.08 18.60
C GLY A 158 3.54 -23.21 19.20
N GLY A 159 3.35 -21.88 19.26
CA GLY A 159 4.30 -20.95 19.88
C GLY A 159 5.59 -20.76 19.08
N LYS A 160 5.59 -21.12 17.79
CA LYS A 160 6.74 -20.90 16.91
C LYS A 160 6.87 -19.42 16.58
N VAL A 161 8.10 -18.92 16.49
CA VAL A 161 8.39 -17.52 16.19
C VAL A 161 9.16 -17.42 14.89
N GLN A 162 8.70 -16.54 14.01
CA GLN A 162 9.42 -16.14 12.80
C GLN A 162 9.94 -14.72 13.00
N GLY A 163 11.26 -14.57 13.02
CA GLY A 163 11.95 -13.29 13.21
C GLY A 163 12.70 -13.18 14.54
N PRO A 164 13.27 -12.00 14.83
CA PRO A 164 13.14 -10.75 14.09
C PRO A 164 13.77 -10.79 12.68
N ILE A 165 13.08 -10.22 11.70
CA ILE A 165 13.57 -10.11 10.32
C ILE A 165 13.61 -8.64 9.93
N TYR A 166 14.77 -8.20 9.44
CA TYR A 166 14.93 -6.91 8.78
C TYR A 166 14.94 -7.11 7.27
N ARG A 167 14.23 -6.26 6.52
CA ARG A 167 14.19 -6.30 5.06
C ARG A 167 14.14 -4.90 4.48
N ASN A 168 14.93 -4.65 3.44
CA ASN A 168 14.69 -3.51 2.55
C ASN A 168 13.68 -3.86 1.47
N GLY A 169 13.11 -2.84 0.85
CA GLY A 169 12.22 -3.00 -0.30
C GLY A 169 12.11 -1.76 -1.15
N VAL A 170 11.37 -1.89 -2.24
CA VAL A 170 11.06 -0.81 -3.19
C VAL A 170 9.56 -0.60 -3.25
N LEU A 171 9.17 0.65 -3.46
CA LEU A 171 7.79 1.09 -3.63
C LEU A 171 7.64 1.81 -4.96
N LYS A 172 6.67 1.34 -5.75
CA LYS A 172 6.31 1.94 -7.04
C LYS A 172 4.87 2.38 -7.02
N LEU A 173 4.63 3.67 -7.23
CA LEU A 173 3.27 4.21 -7.23
C LEU A 173 2.47 3.54 -8.35
N LEU A 174 1.30 3.03 -7.99
CA LEU A 174 0.32 2.54 -8.95
C LEU A 174 -0.57 3.72 -9.34
N SER A 175 -0.62 4.05 -10.64
CA SER A 175 -1.62 4.97 -11.15
C SER A 175 -3.01 4.40 -10.85
N GLN A 176 -3.90 5.24 -10.33
CA GLN A 176 -5.33 4.90 -10.21
C GLN A 176 -5.93 4.68 -11.60
#